data_AF-A0A5E6NR37-F1
#
_entry.id   AF-A0A5E6NR37-F1
#
_cell.length_a   1.000
_cell.length_b   1.000
_cell.length_c   1.000
_cell.angle_alpha   90.00
_cell.angle_beta   90.00
_cell.angle_gamma   90.00
#
_symmetry.space_group_name_H-M   'P 1'
#
loop_
_entity.id
_entity.type
_entity.pdbx_description
1 polymer ?
#
loop_
_entity_poly.entity_id
_entity_poly.type
_entity_poly.pdbx_seq_one_letter_code
_entity_poly.pdbx_strand_id
1 'polypeptide(L)'
;MDTHYPLDAEIILIGRAGRLSMEAGELLIKKGFKNIAHITTGFEGDLDANKHRGNINVGAMMIYHGNSAKYKGETMNLSNIPLSLKALFTGYIVVVGVGLMMAGAQIMLTHGQSDGKPGLSIDDVIYSYYGNRSNSKLENKLNGSMKDKAPVKERLKIINWAKHGAEQQRWKNEIQPIILKRCASCHTSIPALPNLTKFEVIKGLTITDGAVDISSLTRISHIHLFGIAFIFFFVGLIFSLAVGFNKWLKAIIIFIPFAFLILDVSAWWLTRIDPAFAWLVIIGGFGYSLASTIMLSTSLYQMWVMPWRQSKDNNTDAWFDE
;
A
#
# COMPACT_ATOMS: atom_id res chain seq x y z
N MET A 1 -6.08 16.71 -69.45
CA MET A 1 -7.27 16.16 -68.78
C MET A 1 -6.76 15.09 -67.84
N ASP A 2 -6.68 15.38 -66.54
CA ASP A 2 -6.27 14.40 -65.54
C ASP A 2 -7.30 13.28 -65.48
N THR A 3 -6.91 12.10 -65.95
CA THR A 3 -7.69 10.88 -65.78
C THR A 3 -7.46 10.37 -64.36
N HIS A 4 -8.10 10.99 -63.37
CA HIS A 4 -8.19 10.38 -62.05
C HIS A 4 -8.97 9.07 -62.21
N TYR A 5 -8.27 7.94 -62.07
CA TYR A 5 -8.92 6.64 -62.04
C TYR A 5 -9.85 6.60 -60.81
N PRO A 6 -11.17 6.34 -60.99
CA PRO A 6 -12.14 6.42 -59.89
C PRO A 6 -11.81 5.47 -58.72
N LEU A 7 -10.99 4.44 -58.96
CA LEU A 7 -10.59 3.43 -57.97
C LEU A 7 -9.54 3.91 -56.96
N ASP A 8 -8.83 5.00 -57.26
CA ASP A 8 -7.79 5.56 -56.39
C ASP A 8 -8.29 6.77 -55.57
N ALA A 9 -9.57 7.16 -55.74
CA ALA A 9 -10.17 8.23 -54.96
C ALA A 9 -10.27 7.87 -53.47
N GLU A 10 -10.05 8.84 -52.59
CA GLU A 10 -10.32 8.70 -51.16
C GLU A 10 -11.84 8.74 -50.92
N ILE A 11 -12.36 7.68 -50.29
CA ILE A 11 -13.79 7.53 -50.01
C ILE A 11 -13.98 7.37 -48.51
N ILE A 12 -14.77 8.28 -47.91
CA ILE A 12 -15.16 8.21 -46.50
C ILE A 12 -16.65 7.89 -46.42
N LEU A 13 -16.99 6.80 -45.75
CA LEU A 13 -18.36 6.33 -45.56
C LEU A 13 -18.85 6.65 -44.14
N ILE A 14 -20.04 7.25 -44.04
CA ILE A 14 -20.71 7.49 -42.77
C ILE A 14 -22.14 6.94 -42.83
N GLY A 15 -22.49 6.13 -41.83
CA GLY A 15 -23.85 5.66 -41.60
C GLY A 15 -24.35 6.12 -40.23
N ARG A 16 -25.60 5.76 -39.90
CA ARG A 16 -26.20 6.10 -38.60
C ARG A 16 -25.43 5.51 -37.40
N ALA A 17 -25.08 4.24 -37.48
CA ALA A 17 -24.47 3.45 -36.39
C ALA A 17 -23.32 2.56 -36.87
N GLY A 18 -22.60 2.97 -37.93
CA GLY A 18 -21.40 2.31 -38.44
C GLY A 18 -21.57 0.97 -39.20
N ARG A 19 -22.61 0.18 -38.90
CA ARG A 19 -22.83 -1.15 -39.51
C ARG A 19 -22.99 -1.13 -41.02
N LEU A 20 -23.90 -0.32 -41.55
CA LEU A 20 -24.15 -0.25 -43.00
C LEU A 20 -22.98 0.36 -43.77
N SER A 21 -22.27 1.32 -43.16
CA SER A 21 -21.07 1.91 -43.76
C SER A 21 -19.90 0.93 -43.84
N MET A 22 -19.81 -0.03 -42.92
CA MET A 22 -18.84 -1.12 -42.97
C MET A 22 -19.16 -2.09 -44.13
N GLU A 23 -20.41 -2.56 -44.22
CA GLU A 23 -20.86 -3.46 -45.30
C GLU A 23 -20.67 -2.80 -46.70
N ALA A 24 -20.96 -1.50 -46.81
CA ALA A 24 -20.70 -0.74 -48.03
C ALA A 24 -19.19 -0.62 -48.34
N GLY A 25 -18.35 -0.40 -47.32
CA GLY A 25 -16.90 -0.34 -47.46
C GLY A 25 -16.31 -1.65 -47.98
N GLU A 26 -16.74 -2.79 -47.43
CA GLU A 26 -16.31 -4.11 -47.89
C GLU A 26 -16.69 -4.37 -49.36
N LEU A 27 -17.87 -3.92 -49.77
CA LEU A 27 -18.31 -4.07 -51.16
C LEU A 27 -17.46 -3.21 -52.11
N LEU A 28 -17.09 -1.99 -51.71
CA LEU A 28 -16.21 -1.13 -52.50
C LEU A 28 -14.79 -1.72 -52.59
N ILE A 29 -14.26 -2.29 -51.51
CA ILE A 29 -12.97 -3.02 -51.54
C ILE A 29 -13.05 -4.18 -52.54
N LYS A 30 -14.13 -4.98 -52.49
CA LYS A 30 -14.36 -6.08 -53.45
C LYS A 30 -14.47 -5.60 -54.91
N LYS A 31 -14.84 -4.34 -55.14
CA LYS A 31 -14.91 -3.71 -56.46
C LYS A 31 -13.61 -3.03 -56.90
N GLY A 32 -12.54 -3.12 -56.10
CA GLY A 32 -11.19 -2.67 -56.47
C GLY A 32 -10.85 -1.24 -56.02
N PHE A 33 -11.70 -0.60 -55.22
CA PHE A 33 -11.37 0.68 -54.60
C PHE A 33 -10.33 0.47 -53.49
N LYS A 34 -9.31 1.33 -53.46
CA LYS A 34 -8.14 1.13 -52.60
C LYS A 34 -8.16 1.96 -51.31
N ASN A 35 -8.75 3.15 -51.36
CA ASN A 35 -8.64 4.17 -50.31
C ASN A 35 -10.01 4.40 -49.65
N ILE A 36 -10.44 3.47 -48.81
CA ILE A 36 -11.76 3.53 -48.15
C ILE A 36 -11.59 3.67 -46.65
N ALA A 37 -12.31 4.63 -46.06
CA ALA A 37 -12.48 4.77 -44.63
C ALA A 37 -13.97 4.76 -44.28
N HIS A 38 -14.31 4.36 -43.06
CA HIS A 38 -15.67 4.54 -42.55
C HIS A 38 -15.69 4.91 -41.08
N ILE A 39 -16.77 5.56 -40.65
CA ILE A 39 -16.99 5.90 -39.24
C ILE A 39 -17.61 4.68 -38.54
N THR A 40 -16.87 4.03 -37.66
CA THR A 40 -17.27 2.75 -37.01
C THR A 40 -18.44 2.90 -36.08
N THR A 41 -18.59 4.07 -35.49
CA THR A 41 -19.73 4.39 -34.63
C THR A 41 -20.91 4.96 -35.40
N GLY A 42 -20.69 5.36 -36.65
CA GLY A 42 -21.60 6.22 -37.37
C GLY A 42 -21.76 7.60 -36.72
N PHE A 43 -22.75 8.33 -37.21
CA PHE A 43 -23.08 9.69 -36.78
C PHE A 43 -23.75 9.73 -35.40
N GLU A 44 -24.62 8.76 -35.11
CA GLU A 44 -25.45 8.77 -33.90
C GLU A 44 -24.93 7.84 -32.80
N GLY A 45 -23.92 7.01 -33.06
CA GLY A 45 -23.38 6.06 -32.08
C GLY A 45 -24.34 4.93 -31.73
N ASP A 46 -24.02 4.20 -30.67
CA ASP A 46 -24.79 3.05 -30.20
C ASP A 46 -26.05 3.46 -29.41
N LEU A 47 -26.95 2.51 -29.19
CA LEU A 47 -28.12 2.71 -28.32
C LEU A 47 -27.71 2.56 -26.85
N ASP A 48 -28.01 3.57 -26.04
CA ASP A 48 -27.86 3.46 -24.59
C ASP A 48 -28.92 2.55 -23.95
N ALA A 49 -28.81 2.34 -22.63
CA ALA A 49 -29.73 1.50 -21.86
C ALA A 49 -31.21 1.96 -21.95
N ASN A 50 -31.44 3.24 -22.27
CA ASN A 50 -32.77 3.84 -22.44
C ASN A 50 -33.20 3.89 -23.91
N LYS A 51 -32.44 3.25 -24.82
CA LYS A 51 -32.65 3.24 -26.28
C LYS A 51 -32.54 4.63 -26.92
N HIS A 52 -31.77 5.54 -26.33
CA HIS A 52 -31.40 6.80 -26.98
C HIS A 52 -30.05 6.65 -27.71
N ARG A 53 -29.85 7.49 -28.72
CA ARG A 53 -28.59 7.61 -29.47
C ARG A 53 -27.94 8.97 -29.20
N GLY A 54 -26.64 9.09 -29.48
CA GLY A 54 -25.85 10.32 -29.30
C GLY A 54 -25.12 10.43 -27.97
N ASN A 55 -25.28 9.46 -27.06
CA ASN A 55 -24.70 9.49 -25.72
C ASN A 55 -23.47 8.57 -25.56
N ILE A 56 -23.33 7.57 -26.43
CA ILE A 56 -22.29 6.54 -26.34
C ILE A 56 -21.65 6.33 -27.70
N ASN A 57 -20.32 6.18 -27.71
CA ASN A 57 -19.51 5.89 -28.89
C ASN A 57 -19.90 6.77 -30.09
N VAL A 58 -19.65 8.08 -30.05
CA VAL A 58 -19.99 9.00 -31.14
C VAL A 58 -18.70 9.45 -31.84
N GLY A 59 -18.62 9.27 -33.17
CA GLY A 59 -17.55 9.84 -34.00
C GLY A 59 -16.19 9.12 -34.05
N ALA A 60 -16.10 7.80 -33.86
CA ALA A 60 -14.84 7.08 -34.09
C ALA A 60 -14.68 6.74 -35.59
N MET A 61 -13.61 7.20 -36.22
CA MET A 61 -13.27 6.94 -37.63
C MET A 61 -12.26 5.79 -37.71
N MET A 62 -12.54 4.76 -38.53
CA MET A 62 -11.53 3.77 -38.91
C MET A 62 -11.16 3.89 -40.38
N ILE A 63 -9.84 3.87 -40.61
CA ILE A 63 -9.22 3.97 -41.93
C ILE A 63 -8.75 2.58 -42.32
N TYR A 64 -9.28 2.02 -43.41
CA TYR A 64 -8.81 0.74 -43.94
C TYR A 64 -7.66 1.02 -44.92
N HIS A 65 -6.51 0.39 -44.68
CA HIS A 65 -5.45 0.25 -45.68
C HIS A 65 -5.22 -1.26 -45.86
N GLY A 66 -5.46 -1.77 -47.08
CA GLY A 66 -5.03 -3.07 -47.58
C GLY A 66 -5.08 -4.29 -46.64
N ASN A 67 -6.02 -5.21 -46.92
CA ASN A 67 -6.05 -6.60 -46.42
C ASN A 67 -5.69 -6.83 -44.94
N SER A 68 -6.48 -6.26 -44.03
CA SER A 68 -7.00 -6.95 -42.83
C SER A 68 -7.72 -5.93 -41.96
N ALA A 69 -8.99 -6.21 -41.65
CA ALA A 69 -9.74 -5.45 -40.66
C ALA A 69 -9.08 -5.65 -39.28
N LYS A 70 -8.32 -4.66 -38.80
CA LYS A 70 -7.99 -4.55 -37.39
C LYS A 70 -8.76 -3.37 -36.81
N TYR A 71 -9.70 -3.69 -35.92
CA TYR A 71 -10.28 -2.74 -35.00
C TYR A 71 -9.16 -2.12 -34.18
N LYS A 72 -8.72 -0.90 -34.53
CA LYS A 72 -7.76 -0.14 -33.73
C LYS A 72 -8.53 0.64 -32.67
N GLY A 73 -9.26 -0.09 -31.81
CA GLY A 73 -9.64 0.46 -30.53
C GLY A 73 -8.35 0.76 -29.78
N GLU A 74 -8.16 2.00 -29.33
CA GLU A 74 -7.00 2.38 -28.53
C GLU A 74 -7.03 1.55 -27.23
N THR A 75 -6.28 0.45 -27.20
CA THR A 75 -6.21 -0.42 -26.04
C THR A 75 -5.46 0.30 -24.92
N MET A 76 -6.17 0.64 -23.84
CA MET A 76 -5.60 1.39 -22.71
C MET A 76 -4.89 0.43 -21.76
N ASN A 77 -3.56 0.43 -21.79
CA ASN A 77 -2.70 -0.31 -20.86
C ASN A 77 -1.51 0.55 -20.40
N LEU A 78 -0.80 0.13 -19.35
CA LEU A 78 0.30 0.91 -18.77
C LEU A 78 1.41 1.28 -19.77
N SER A 79 1.63 0.46 -20.80
CA SER A 79 2.63 0.74 -21.83
C SER A 79 2.18 1.85 -22.79
N ASN A 80 0.86 1.95 -23.06
CA ASN A 80 0.26 2.78 -24.10
C ASN A 80 -0.59 3.97 -23.59
N ILE A 81 -0.48 4.35 -22.32
CA ILE A 81 -1.17 5.52 -21.77
C ILE A 81 -0.45 6.85 -22.11
N PRO A 82 -1.19 7.98 -22.22
CA PRO A 82 -0.63 9.33 -22.41
C PRO A 82 0.43 9.71 -21.37
N LEU A 83 1.37 10.57 -21.77
CA LEU A 83 2.47 11.01 -20.90
C LEU A 83 1.97 11.69 -19.61
N SER A 84 0.85 12.43 -19.67
CA SER A 84 0.23 13.04 -18.49
C SER A 84 -0.20 12.01 -17.45
N LEU A 85 -0.81 10.90 -17.87
CA LEU A 85 -1.18 9.79 -16.98
C LEU A 85 0.06 9.03 -16.48
N LYS A 86 1.07 8.82 -17.33
CA LYS A 86 2.35 8.23 -16.88
C LYS A 86 3.00 9.07 -15.79
N ALA A 87 3.02 10.39 -15.96
CA ALA A 87 3.56 11.31 -14.96
C ALA A 87 2.76 11.26 -13.66
N LEU A 88 1.42 11.30 -13.74
CA LEU A 88 0.53 11.19 -12.57
C LEU A 88 0.75 9.90 -11.79
N PHE A 89 0.69 8.75 -12.47
CA PHE A 89 0.83 7.43 -11.83
C PHE A 89 2.23 7.23 -11.26
N THR A 90 3.25 7.68 -11.98
CA THR A 90 4.65 7.61 -11.49
C THR A 90 4.85 8.47 -10.26
N GLY A 91 4.36 9.72 -10.26
CA GLY A 91 4.45 10.61 -9.11
C GLY A 91 3.77 10.01 -7.88
N TYR A 92 2.57 9.46 -8.06
CA TYR A 92 1.85 8.77 -7.00
C TYR A 92 2.63 7.55 -6.47
N ILE A 93 3.10 6.66 -7.35
CA ILE A 93 3.86 5.45 -6.98
C ILE A 93 5.15 5.82 -6.22
N VAL A 94 5.89 6.83 -6.67
CA VAL A 94 7.14 7.26 -6.02
C VAL A 94 6.87 7.79 -4.61
N VAL A 95 5.87 8.67 -4.45
CA VAL A 95 5.51 9.23 -3.14
C VAL A 95 5.03 8.14 -2.19
N VAL A 96 4.15 7.25 -2.65
CA VAL A 96 3.67 6.10 -1.86
C VAL A 96 4.83 5.17 -1.49
N GLY A 97 5.71 4.86 -2.45
CA GLY A 97 6.88 4.00 -2.21
C GLY A 97 7.81 4.57 -1.13
N VAL A 98 8.13 5.87 -1.19
CA VAL A 98 8.90 6.56 -0.14
C VAL A 98 8.14 6.54 1.19
N GLY A 99 6.82 6.79 1.17
CA GLY A 99 5.97 6.73 2.37
C GLY A 99 5.99 5.36 3.04
N LEU A 100 5.93 4.28 2.27
CA LEU A 100 6.03 2.90 2.78
C LEU A 100 7.40 2.61 3.40
N MET A 101 8.50 3.09 2.80
CA MET A 101 9.84 2.98 3.37
C MET A 101 9.96 3.75 4.68
N MET A 102 9.42 4.97 4.73
CA MET A 102 9.39 5.79 5.95
C MET A 102 8.54 5.16 7.05
N ALA A 103 7.41 4.54 6.71
CA ALA A 103 6.61 3.79 7.67
C ALA A 103 7.38 2.58 8.24
N GLY A 104 8.10 1.84 7.39
CA GLY A 104 8.99 0.77 7.83
C GLY A 104 10.09 1.27 8.77
N ALA A 105 10.74 2.39 8.43
CA ALA A 105 11.74 3.03 9.29
C ALA A 105 11.14 3.46 10.63
N GLN A 106 9.94 4.07 10.61
CA GLN A 106 9.23 4.47 11.83
C GLN A 106 8.96 3.27 12.74
N ILE A 107 8.49 2.13 12.19
CA ILE A 107 8.27 0.90 12.96
C ILE A 107 9.56 0.42 13.62
N MET A 108 10.68 0.44 12.90
CA MET A 108 11.98 0.05 13.47
C MET A 108 12.43 0.99 14.59
N LEU A 109 12.17 2.29 14.46
CA LEU A 109 12.53 3.30 15.46
C LEU A 109 11.63 3.30 16.69
N THR A 110 10.33 3.01 16.53
CA THR A 110 9.36 3.06 17.65
C THR A 110 9.17 1.71 18.33
N HIS A 111 9.22 0.62 17.56
CA HIS A 111 8.90 -0.73 18.06
C HIS A 111 10.10 -1.66 18.05
N GLY A 112 11.02 -1.55 17.08
CA GLY A 112 12.15 -2.48 16.90
C GLY A 112 13.29 -2.39 17.93
N GLN A 113 13.02 -1.83 19.11
CA GLN A 113 13.89 -1.84 20.29
C GLN A 113 13.09 -2.03 21.59
N SER A 114 11.84 -2.49 21.51
CA SER A 114 10.95 -2.59 22.68
C SER A 114 11.36 -3.76 23.59
N ASP A 115 11.89 -4.83 23.02
CA ASP A 115 12.48 -5.99 23.70
C ASP A 115 13.96 -5.79 24.09
N GLY A 116 14.54 -4.64 23.71
CA GLY A 116 15.94 -4.28 23.97
C GLY A 116 16.96 -4.86 22.99
N LYS A 117 16.53 -5.52 21.91
CA LYS A 117 17.37 -5.97 20.80
C LYS A 117 17.11 -5.09 19.57
N PRO A 118 18.10 -4.93 18.67
CA PRO A 118 17.89 -4.23 17.41
C PRO A 118 17.09 -5.10 16.43
N GLY A 119 16.00 -4.57 15.89
CA GLY A 119 15.17 -5.20 14.87
C GLY A 119 13.74 -5.44 15.36
N LEU A 120 12.80 -5.75 14.45
CA LEU A 120 11.42 -6.05 14.82
C LEU A 120 11.27 -7.54 15.14
N SER A 121 11.01 -7.86 16.40
CA SER A 121 10.73 -9.20 16.89
C SER A 121 9.25 -9.41 17.20
N ILE A 122 8.85 -10.68 17.40
CA ILE A 122 7.51 -11.01 17.88
C ILE A 122 7.26 -10.42 19.29
N ASP A 123 8.31 -10.37 20.11
CA ASP A 123 8.24 -9.85 21.47
C ASP A 123 8.01 -8.33 21.49
N ASP A 124 8.53 -7.60 20.50
CA ASP A 124 8.25 -6.17 20.32
C ASP A 124 6.77 -5.89 20.04
N VAL A 125 6.14 -6.72 19.20
CA VAL A 125 4.72 -6.61 18.87
C VAL A 125 3.85 -6.94 20.08
N ILE A 126 4.17 -8.03 20.79
CA ILE A 126 3.49 -8.39 22.04
C ILE A 126 3.60 -7.24 23.05
N TYR A 127 4.81 -6.71 23.26
CA TYR A 127 5.03 -5.59 24.15
C TYR A 127 4.19 -4.37 23.79
N SER A 128 4.11 -4.08 22.49
CA SER A 128 3.44 -2.88 21.98
C SER A 128 1.92 -2.94 22.11
N TYR A 129 1.28 -4.12 22.01
CA TYR A 129 -0.18 -4.25 21.98
C TYR A 129 -0.77 -4.95 23.23
N TYR A 130 -0.15 -6.04 23.68
CA TYR A 130 -0.57 -6.78 24.88
C TYR A 130 -0.10 -6.10 26.18
N GLY A 131 1.00 -5.34 26.09
CA GLY A 131 1.68 -4.76 27.25
C GLY A 131 2.51 -5.79 28.02
N ASN A 132 3.39 -5.32 28.89
CA ASN A 132 4.15 -6.21 29.77
C ASN A 132 3.46 -6.33 31.13
N ARG A 133 2.52 -7.29 31.23
CA ARG A 133 1.81 -7.59 32.49
C ARG A 133 2.71 -8.19 33.57
N SER A 134 3.90 -8.66 33.19
CA SER A 134 4.83 -9.35 34.09
C SER A 134 5.92 -8.43 34.66
N ASN A 135 6.33 -7.40 33.90
CA ASN A 135 7.45 -6.53 34.25
C ASN A 135 7.10 -5.04 34.01
N SER A 136 7.40 -4.21 35.00
CA SER A 136 7.18 -2.75 34.95
C SER A 136 8.09 -2.01 33.97
N LYS A 137 7.78 -0.76 33.61
CA LYS A 137 8.68 0.10 32.80
C LYS A 137 10.09 0.18 33.40
N LEU A 138 10.18 0.29 34.72
CA LEU A 138 11.44 0.29 35.46
C LEU A 138 12.21 -1.04 35.23
N GLU A 139 11.52 -2.17 35.33
CA GLU A 139 12.12 -3.48 35.12
C GLU A 139 12.58 -3.70 33.68
N ASN A 140 11.82 -3.26 32.68
CA ASN A 140 12.20 -3.37 31.27
C ASN A 140 13.45 -2.54 30.97
N LYS A 141 13.53 -1.30 31.48
CA LYS A 141 14.74 -0.49 31.32
C LYS A 141 15.94 -1.11 32.03
N LEU A 142 15.76 -1.66 33.23
CA LEU A 142 16.83 -2.34 33.97
C LEU A 142 17.22 -3.71 33.37
N ASN A 143 16.39 -4.33 32.54
CA ASN A 143 16.78 -5.54 31.79
C ASN A 143 17.25 -5.25 30.36
N GLY A 144 16.97 -4.06 29.83
CA GLY A 144 17.34 -3.60 28.49
C GLY A 144 18.35 -2.45 28.52
N SER A 145 17.95 -1.27 28.02
CA SER A 145 18.85 -0.15 27.74
C SER A 145 19.63 0.42 28.95
N MET A 146 19.20 0.14 30.18
CA MET A 146 19.87 0.54 31.42
C MET A 146 20.52 -0.62 32.18
N LYS A 147 20.58 -1.82 31.57
CA LYS A 147 21.12 -3.04 32.18
C LYS A 147 22.55 -2.85 32.70
N ASP A 148 23.39 -2.16 31.93
CA ASP A 148 24.80 -1.96 32.26
C ASP A 148 25.05 -0.79 33.22
N LYS A 149 24.01 -0.10 33.67
CA LYS A 149 24.11 1.06 34.58
C LYS A 149 24.04 0.69 36.06
N ALA A 150 23.74 -0.57 36.37
CA ALA A 150 23.76 -1.11 37.72
C ALA A 150 24.30 -2.55 37.73
N PRO A 151 25.18 -2.91 38.69
CA PRO A 151 25.60 -4.30 38.89
C PRO A 151 24.40 -5.23 39.11
N VAL A 152 24.52 -6.49 38.68
CA VAL A 152 23.43 -7.49 38.71
C VAL A 152 22.72 -7.54 40.07
N LYS A 153 23.47 -7.54 41.17
CA LYS A 153 22.91 -7.58 42.53
C LYS A 153 22.07 -6.34 42.89
N GLU A 154 22.57 -5.14 42.58
CA GLU A 154 21.86 -3.87 42.83
C GLU A 154 20.62 -3.76 41.92
N ARG A 155 20.76 -4.18 40.66
CA ARG A 155 19.70 -4.18 39.64
C ARG A 155 18.54 -5.11 39.98
N LEU A 156 18.84 -6.36 40.35
CA LEU A 156 17.82 -7.32 40.80
C LEU A 156 17.12 -6.85 42.07
N LYS A 157 17.81 -6.13 42.95
CA LYS A 157 17.21 -5.55 44.16
C LYS A 157 16.15 -4.51 43.83
N ILE A 158 16.43 -3.62 42.87
CA ILE A 158 15.45 -2.62 42.38
C ILE A 158 14.25 -3.31 41.71
N ILE A 159 14.51 -4.32 40.87
CA ILE A 159 13.46 -5.09 40.18
C ILE A 159 12.56 -5.81 41.18
N ASN A 160 13.15 -6.48 42.18
CA ASN A 160 12.39 -7.19 43.21
C ASN A 160 11.52 -6.23 44.02
N TRP A 161 12.05 -5.06 44.40
CA TRP A 161 11.26 -4.02 45.07
C TRP A 161 10.08 -3.53 44.22
N ALA A 162 10.29 -3.33 42.91
CA ALA A 162 9.22 -2.94 41.99
C ALA A 162 8.13 -4.03 41.88
N LYS A 163 8.51 -5.30 41.85
CA LYS A 163 7.58 -6.45 41.79
C LYS A 163 6.75 -6.63 43.06
N HIS A 164 7.28 -6.23 44.23
CA HIS A 164 6.58 -6.35 45.51
C HIS A 164 5.88 -5.05 45.93
N GLY A 165 5.24 -4.35 44.98
CA GLY A 165 4.36 -3.22 45.26
C GLY A 165 5.06 -1.88 45.54
N ALA A 166 6.37 -1.78 45.31
CA ALA A 166 7.14 -0.52 45.39
C ALA A 166 6.95 0.25 46.71
N GLU A 167 7.03 -0.45 47.84
CA GLU A 167 6.82 0.11 49.17
C GLU A 167 7.79 1.26 49.49
N GLN A 168 7.25 2.34 50.07
CA GLN A 168 8.01 3.56 50.37
C GLN A 168 9.09 3.38 51.44
N GLN A 169 8.88 2.46 52.38
CA GLN A 169 9.85 2.20 53.45
C GLN A 169 11.11 1.51 52.91
N ARG A 170 10.94 0.48 52.09
CA ARG A 170 12.04 -0.18 51.37
C ARG A 170 12.72 0.75 50.37
N TRP A 171 11.96 1.66 49.74
CA TRP A 171 12.56 2.69 48.89
C TRP A 171 13.61 3.50 49.65
N LYS A 172 13.25 4.11 50.79
CA LYS A 172 14.17 4.97 51.56
C LYS A 172 15.40 4.21 52.06
N ASN A 173 15.20 2.99 52.54
CA ASN A 173 16.26 2.24 53.24
C ASN A 173 17.20 1.50 52.28
N GLU A 174 16.70 1.04 51.13
CA GLU A 174 17.42 0.06 50.31
C GLU A 174 17.63 0.48 48.87
N ILE A 175 16.70 1.24 48.28
CA ILE A 175 16.68 1.52 46.84
C ILE A 175 17.19 2.92 46.53
N GLN A 176 16.75 3.92 47.31
CA GLN A 176 17.15 5.32 47.15
C GLN A 176 18.68 5.50 47.16
N PRO A 177 19.47 4.83 48.03
CA PRO A 177 20.92 4.92 47.99
C PRO A 177 21.52 4.41 46.67
N ILE A 178 20.93 3.35 46.09
CA ILE A 178 21.37 2.78 44.81
C ILE A 178 21.06 3.75 43.67
N ILE A 179 19.84 4.31 43.64
CA ILE A 179 19.41 5.27 42.62
C ILE A 179 20.26 6.55 42.68
N LEU A 180 20.54 7.07 43.87
CA LEU A 180 21.41 8.23 44.05
C LEU A 180 22.84 7.96 43.58
N LYS A 181 23.36 6.76 43.84
CA LYS A 181 24.72 6.39 43.45
C LYS A 181 24.90 6.12 41.96
N ARG A 182 23.89 5.54 41.30
CA ARG A 182 24.04 4.99 39.94
C ARG A 182 23.26 5.76 38.87
N CYS A 183 22.10 6.31 39.21
CA CYS A 183 21.14 6.81 38.23
C CYS A 183 20.99 8.34 38.30
N ALA A 184 21.16 8.94 39.49
CA ALA A 184 20.89 10.35 39.70
C ALA A 184 21.74 11.26 38.81
N SER A 185 23.01 10.93 38.56
CA SER A 185 23.91 11.76 37.73
C SER A 185 23.30 12.18 36.39
N CYS A 186 22.59 11.27 35.72
CA CYS A 186 21.86 11.56 34.47
C CYS A 186 20.40 11.96 34.72
N HIS A 187 19.71 11.29 35.64
CA HIS A 187 18.27 11.47 35.86
C HIS A 187 17.89 12.72 36.66
N THR A 188 18.84 13.47 37.23
CA THR A 188 18.58 14.80 37.82
C THR A 188 18.99 15.95 36.90
N SER A 189 19.88 15.69 35.95
CA SER A 189 20.59 16.73 35.19
C SER A 189 20.07 16.88 33.76
N ILE A 190 19.48 15.82 33.19
CA ILE A 190 18.96 15.82 31.81
C ILE A 190 17.44 16.06 31.87
N PRO A 191 16.92 17.22 31.39
CA PRO A 191 15.49 17.56 31.50
C PRO A 191 14.54 16.57 30.81
N ALA A 192 15.01 15.90 29.76
CA ALA A 192 14.22 14.90 29.02
C ALA A 192 14.06 13.56 29.76
N LEU A 193 14.78 13.33 30.87
CA LEU A 193 14.73 12.09 31.63
C LEU A 193 13.89 12.23 32.91
N PRO A 194 13.15 11.19 33.32
CA PRO A 194 12.37 11.23 34.55
C PRO A 194 13.30 11.31 35.77
N ASN A 195 12.98 12.20 36.71
CA ASN A 195 13.77 12.34 37.94
C ASN A 195 13.50 11.21 38.94
N LEU A 196 14.32 10.17 38.85
CA LEU A 196 14.20 8.95 39.66
C LEU A 196 14.51 9.15 41.15
N THR A 197 15.04 10.31 41.57
CA THR A 197 15.28 10.59 43.00
C THR A 197 13.98 10.85 43.77
N LYS A 198 12.90 11.18 43.05
CA LYS A 198 11.57 11.39 43.62
C LYS A 198 10.80 10.07 43.65
N PHE A 199 10.35 9.67 44.84
CA PHE A 199 9.62 8.42 45.06
C PHE A 199 8.38 8.28 44.15
N GLU A 200 7.56 9.32 44.03
CA GLU A 200 6.35 9.28 43.19
C GLU A 200 6.67 9.02 41.71
N VAL A 201 7.79 9.57 41.22
CA VAL A 201 8.21 9.40 39.82
C VAL A 201 8.62 7.95 39.57
N ILE A 202 9.47 7.38 40.43
CA ILE A 202 9.92 6.00 40.24
C ILE A 202 8.81 4.98 40.54
N LYS A 203 7.91 5.26 41.50
CA LYS A 203 6.72 4.43 41.77
C LYS A 203 5.76 4.42 40.57
N GLY A 204 5.59 5.54 39.87
CA GLY A 204 4.84 5.57 38.61
C GLY A 204 5.45 4.65 37.53
N LEU A 205 6.77 4.42 37.57
CA LEU A 205 7.48 3.52 36.65
C LEU A 205 7.47 2.05 37.08
N THR A 206 7.03 1.74 38.31
CA THR A 206 6.86 0.35 38.77
C THR A 206 5.49 -0.23 38.41
N ILE A 207 4.57 0.59 37.89
CA ILE A 207 3.28 0.13 37.38
C ILE A 207 3.55 -0.70 36.12
N THR A 208 2.94 -1.87 36.03
CA THR A 208 2.98 -2.71 34.82
C THR A 208 2.17 -2.05 33.71
N ASP A 209 2.72 -2.03 32.51
CA ASP A 209 1.99 -1.54 31.34
C ASP A 209 0.89 -2.54 31.02
N GLY A 210 -0.35 -2.12 31.22
CA GLY A 210 -1.52 -2.85 30.72
C GLY A 210 -1.55 -2.84 29.19
N ALA A 211 -2.49 -3.59 28.62
CA ALA A 211 -2.70 -3.58 27.17
C ALA A 211 -3.05 -2.16 26.68
N VAL A 212 -2.78 -1.87 25.40
CA VAL A 212 -2.99 -0.53 24.82
C VAL A 212 -4.39 -0.01 25.13
N ASP A 213 -4.46 1.28 25.45
CA ASP A 213 -5.70 1.99 25.71
C ASP A 213 -6.68 1.87 24.52
N ILE A 214 -7.95 1.60 24.80
CA ILE A 214 -8.97 1.32 23.78
C ILE A 214 -9.20 2.54 22.89
N SER A 215 -9.21 3.75 23.48
CA SER A 215 -9.41 4.99 22.71
C SER A 215 -8.25 5.21 21.73
N SER A 216 -7.02 5.01 22.20
CA SER A 216 -5.81 5.06 21.37
C SER A 216 -5.83 4.01 20.25
N LEU A 217 -6.17 2.76 20.57
CA LEU A 217 -6.24 1.68 19.59
C LEU A 217 -7.34 1.94 18.54
N THR A 218 -8.51 2.41 18.96
CA THR A 218 -9.62 2.78 18.06
C THR A 218 -9.22 3.88 17.09
N ARG A 219 -8.55 4.93 17.58
CA ARG A 219 -8.04 6.01 16.74
C ARG A 219 -7.05 5.51 15.70
N ILE A 220 -6.08 4.68 16.10
CA ILE A 220 -5.05 4.14 15.20
C ILE A 220 -5.70 3.21 14.16
N SER A 221 -6.59 2.31 14.58
CA SER A 221 -7.36 1.44 13.67
C SER A 221 -8.15 2.24 12.64
N HIS A 222 -8.85 3.30 13.04
CA HIS A 222 -9.61 4.15 12.13
C HIS A 222 -8.71 4.82 11.07
N ILE A 223 -7.60 5.41 11.50
CA ILE A 223 -6.66 6.09 10.60
C ILE A 223 -6.05 5.10 9.59
N HIS A 224 -5.67 3.90 10.03
CA HIS A 224 -5.04 2.90 9.17
C HIS A 224 -6.04 2.27 8.20
N LEU A 225 -7.23 1.88 8.68
CA LEU A 225 -8.26 1.30 7.81
C LEU A 225 -8.65 2.25 6.69
N PHE A 226 -8.92 3.53 7.01
CA PHE A 226 -9.35 4.48 5.99
C PHE A 226 -8.17 4.92 5.11
N GLY A 227 -7.06 5.34 5.71
CA GLY A 227 -5.91 5.87 4.99
C GLY A 227 -5.26 4.84 4.06
N ILE A 228 -4.98 3.63 4.57
CA ILE A 228 -4.30 2.59 3.79
C ILE A 228 -5.23 1.98 2.72
N ALA A 229 -6.54 1.91 2.98
CA ALA A 229 -7.49 1.47 1.96
C ALA A 229 -7.46 2.37 0.71
N PHE A 230 -7.34 3.70 0.87
CA PHE A 230 -7.15 4.58 -0.30
C PHE A 230 -5.84 4.32 -1.02
N ILE A 231 -4.76 4.08 -0.28
CA ILE A 231 -3.47 3.75 -0.89
C ILE A 231 -3.61 2.52 -1.78
N PHE A 232 -4.17 1.44 -1.24
CA PHE A 232 -4.38 0.19 -1.96
C PHE A 232 -5.38 0.33 -3.11
N PHE A 233 -6.41 1.15 -2.97
CA PHE A 233 -7.35 1.42 -4.05
C PHE A 233 -6.64 2.02 -5.26
N PHE A 234 -5.88 3.10 -5.08
CA PHE A 234 -5.18 3.74 -6.20
C PHE A 234 -4.04 2.88 -6.75
N VAL A 235 -3.28 2.18 -5.90
CA VAL A 235 -2.23 1.25 -6.37
C VAL A 235 -2.85 0.11 -7.17
N GLY A 236 -3.94 -0.49 -6.69
CA GLY A 236 -4.68 -1.54 -7.38
C GLY A 236 -5.30 -1.06 -8.69
N LEU A 237 -5.83 0.17 -8.73
CA LEU A 237 -6.37 0.79 -9.94
C LEU A 237 -5.29 1.05 -11.00
N ILE A 238 -4.09 1.49 -10.59
CA ILE A 238 -2.98 1.64 -11.54
C ILE A 238 -2.54 0.26 -12.05
N PHE A 239 -2.42 -0.71 -11.15
CA PHE A 239 -2.00 -2.06 -11.50
C PHE A 239 -3.03 -2.83 -12.34
N SER A 240 -4.31 -2.51 -12.26
CA SER A 240 -5.32 -3.18 -13.10
C SER A 240 -5.08 -2.96 -14.59
N LEU A 241 -4.44 -1.83 -14.96
CA LEU A 241 -3.98 -1.50 -16.31
C LEU A 241 -2.75 -2.30 -16.76
N ALA A 242 -2.15 -3.10 -15.88
CA ALA A 242 -0.99 -3.93 -16.22
C ALA A 242 -1.39 -5.11 -17.12
N VAL A 243 -0.55 -5.42 -18.11
CA VAL A 243 -0.76 -6.52 -19.07
C VAL A 243 0.15 -7.72 -18.77
N GLY A 244 -0.19 -8.90 -19.28
CA GLY A 244 0.63 -10.12 -19.12
C GLY A 244 0.34 -10.93 -17.84
N PHE A 245 -0.79 -10.69 -17.18
CA PHE A 245 -1.26 -11.48 -16.04
C PHE A 245 -2.55 -12.21 -16.39
N ASN A 246 -2.71 -13.44 -15.89
CA ASN A 246 -4.01 -14.10 -15.87
C ASN A 246 -4.99 -13.28 -15.00
N LYS A 247 -6.23 -13.11 -15.46
CA LYS A 247 -7.31 -12.38 -14.77
C LYS A 247 -7.48 -12.76 -13.30
N TRP A 248 -7.41 -14.05 -12.97
CA TRP A 248 -7.53 -14.51 -11.59
C TRP A 248 -6.34 -14.09 -10.73
N LEU A 249 -5.12 -14.22 -11.27
CA LEU A 249 -3.92 -13.80 -10.57
C LEU A 249 -3.89 -12.29 -10.34
N LYS A 250 -4.27 -11.50 -11.35
CA LYS A 250 -4.39 -10.05 -11.25
C LYS A 250 -5.39 -9.65 -10.17
N ALA A 251 -6.58 -10.25 -10.17
CA ALA A 251 -7.61 -10.00 -9.17
C ALA A 251 -7.15 -10.35 -7.74
N ILE A 252 -6.46 -11.49 -7.58
CA ILE A 252 -5.90 -11.92 -6.29
C ILE A 252 -4.86 -10.93 -5.78
N ILE A 253 -3.92 -10.50 -6.63
CA ILE A 253 -2.88 -9.53 -6.26
C ILE A 253 -3.50 -8.19 -5.80
N ILE A 254 -4.55 -7.73 -6.48
CA ILE A 254 -5.27 -6.49 -6.12
C ILE A 254 -6.02 -6.67 -4.79
N PHE A 255 -6.62 -7.84 -4.55
CA PHE A 255 -7.43 -8.08 -3.36
C PHE A 255 -6.61 -8.31 -2.07
N ILE A 256 -5.46 -8.98 -2.18
CA ILE A 256 -4.60 -9.36 -1.04
C ILE A 256 -4.32 -8.20 -0.07
N PRO A 257 -3.88 -7.01 -0.51
CA PRO A 257 -3.59 -5.91 0.41
C PRO A 257 -4.76 -5.54 1.31
N PHE A 258 -6.00 -5.55 0.79
CA PHE A 258 -7.20 -5.24 1.57
C PHE A 258 -7.50 -6.33 2.61
N ALA A 259 -7.40 -7.60 2.22
CA ALA A 259 -7.60 -8.71 3.13
C ALA A 259 -6.58 -8.71 4.28
N PHE A 260 -5.31 -8.48 3.94
CA PHE A 260 -4.23 -8.41 4.94
C PHE A 260 -4.31 -7.15 5.81
N LEU A 261 -4.83 -6.03 5.31
CA LEU A 261 -5.11 -4.84 6.13
C LEU A 261 -6.16 -5.13 7.22
N ILE A 262 -7.26 -5.77 6.84
CA ILE A 262 -8.31 -6.15 7.80
C ILE A 262 -7.74 -7.13 8.83
N LEU A 263 -6.97 -8.12 8.37
CA LEU A 263 -6.32 -9.10 9.23
C LEU A 263 -5.34 -8.43 10.20
N ASP A 264 -4.48 -7.53 9.73
CA ASP A 264 -3.49 -6.82 10.54
C ASP A 264 -4.14 -5.97 11.63
N VAL A 265 -5.11 -5.13 11.27
CA VAL A 265 -5.83 -4.29 12.24
C VAL A 265 -6.59 -5.15 13.25
N SER A 266 -7.26 -6.22 12.79
CA SER A 266 -7.93 -7.16 13.69
C SER A 266 -6.95 -7.87 14.62
N ALA A 267 -5.76 -8.20 14.11
CA ALA A 267 -4.70 -8.83 14.89
C ALA A 267 -4.23 -7.92 16.03
N TRP A 268 -4.12 -6.60 15.85
CA TRP A 268 -3.78 -5.69 16.96
C TRP A 268 -4.77 -5.80 18.13
N TRP A 269 -6.07 -5.87 17.82
CA TRP A 269 -7.13 -6.04 18.81
C TRP A 269 -7.07 -7.41 19.50
N LEU A 270 -6.75 -8.47 18.75
CA LEU A 270 -6.59 -9.81 19.30
C LEU A 270 -5.32 -9.94 20.15
N THR A 271 -4.19 -9.36 19.71
CA THR A 271 -2.92 -9.32 20.45
C THR A 271 -3.08 -8.60 21.78
N ARG A 272 -3.99 -7.63 21.88
CA ARG A 272 -4.36 -6.97 23.14
C ARG A 272 -4.91 -7.97 24.20
N ILE A 273 -5.54 -9.06 23.76
CA ILE A 273 -6.22 -10.05 24.60
C ILE A 273 -5.35 -11.29 24.82
N ASP A 274 -4.66 -11.75 23.77
CA ASP A 274 -3.78 -12.92 23.80
C ASP A 274 -2.53 -12.65 22.95
N PRO A 275 -1.31 -12.76 23.52
CA PRO A 275 -0.06 -12.51 22.81
C PRO A 275 0.18 -13.41 21.59
N ALA A 276 -0.45 -14.59 21.50
CA ALA A 276 -0.28 -15.51 20.37
C ALA A 276 -0.64 -14.89 19.01
N PHE A 277 -1.58 -13.94 19.00
CA PHE A 277 -2.01 -13.26 17.78
C PHE A 277 -1.00 -12.26 17.22
N ALA A 278 0.09 -11.96 17.94
CA ALA A 278 1.17 -11.09 17.43
C ALA A 278 1.77 -11.60 16.11
N TRP A 279 1.73 -12.92 15.85
CA TRP A 279 2.17 -13.49 14.58
C TRP A 279 1.29 -13.06 13.40
N LEU A 280 -0.01 -12.88 13.63
CA LEU A 280 -0.92 -12.40 12.60
C LEU A 280 -0.62 -10.95 12.19
N VAL A 281 -0.11 -10.13 13.11
CA VAL A 281 0.35 -8.76 12.81
C VAL A 281 1.53 -8.79 11.85
N ILE A 282 2.52 -9.64 12.11
CA ILE A 282 3.71 -9.77 11.25
C ILE A 282 3.34 -10.31 9.87
N ILE A 283 2.50 -11.35 9.83
CA ILE A 283 2.00 -11.94 8.57
C ILE A 283 1.16 -10.92 7.80
N GLY A 284 0.29 -10.19 8.51
CA GLY A 284 -0.47 -9.02 8.05
C GLY A 284 0.41 -8.04 7.29
N GLY A 285 1.35 -7.45 8.03
CA GLY A 285 2.35 -6.50 7.57
C GLY A 285 3.10 -6.94 6.32
N PHE A 286 3.65 -8.15 6.36
CA PHE A 286 4.44 -8.69 5.26
C PHE A 286 3.60 -8.94 4.01
N GLY A 287 2.39 -9.50 4.17
CA GLY A 287 1.53 -9.88 3.05
C GLY A 287 1.08 -8.69 2.21
N TYR A 288 0.57 -7.62 2.84
CA TYR A 288 0.19 -6.43 2.07
C TYR A 288 1.39 -5.68 1.51
N SER A 289 2.55 -5.71 2.19
CA SER A 289 3.77 -5.05 1.72
C SER A 289 4.34 -5.74 0.47
N LEU A 290 4.34 -7.07 0.44
CA LEU A 290 4.79 -7.84 -0.71
C LEU A 290 3.89 -7.63 -1.93
N ALA A 291 2.56 -7.72 -1.75
CA ALA A 291 1.60 -7.49 -2.82
C ALA A 291 1.70 -6.05 -3.37
N SER A 292 1.84 -5.06 -2.49
CA SER A 292 2.07 -3.67 -2.90
C SER A 292 3.37 -3.51 -3.69
N THR A 293 4.46 -4.16 -3.25
CA THR A 293 5.76 -4.11 -3.94
C THR A 293 5.66 -4.66 -5.37
N ILE A 294 4.95 -5.77 -5.56
CA ILE A 294 4.71 -6.35 -6.88
C ILE A 294 3.95 -5.35 -7.76
N MET A 295 2.82 -4.81 -7.27
CA MET A 295 1.99 -3.87 -8.03
C MET A 295 2.75 -2.60 -8.42
N LEU A 296 3.47 -1.98 -7.49
CA LEU A 296 4.25 -0.76 -7.74
C LEU A 296 5.38 -1.01 -8.74
N SER A 297 6.16 -2.09 -8.53
CA SER A 297 7.33 -2.40 -9.37
C SER A 297 6.91 -2.77 -10.79
N THR A 298 5.89 -3.61 -10.94
CA THR A 298 5.35 -3.97 -12.26
C THR A 298 4.78 -2.75 -12.96
N SER A 299 4.07 -1.88 -12.25
CA SER A 299 3.46 -0.70 -12.88
C SER A 299 4.53 0.26 -13.42
N LEU A 300 5.58 0.52 -12.66
CA LEU A 300 6.72 1.33 -13.13
C LEU A 300 7.44 0.68 -14.31
N TYR A 301 7.68 -0.63 -14.24
CA TYR A 301 8.33 -1.37 -15.30
C TYR A 301 7.53 -1.29 -16.62
N GLN A 302 6.22 -1.49 -16.58
CA GLN A 302 5.39 -1.46 -17.78
C GLN A 302 5.24 -0.05 -18.36
N MET A 303 5.19 0.99 -17.52
CA MET A 303 5.12 2.37 -18.03
C MET A 303 6.42 2.82 -18.71
N TRP A 304 7.57 2.46 -18.14
CA TRP A 304 8.86 3.10 -18.48
C TRP A 304 9.95 2.19 -19.03
N VAL A 305 9.85 0.86 -18.94
CA VAL A 305 10.89 -0.07 -19.42
C VAL A 305 10.38 -0.94 -20.55
N MET A 306 9.17 -1.49 -20.40
CA MET A 306 8.53 -2.35 -21.41
C MET A 306 8.41 -1.69 -22.79
N PRO A 307 8.03 -0.40 -22.93
CA PRO A 307 7.88 0.25 -24.24
C PRO A 307 9.21 0.44 -25.00
N TRP A 308 10.35 0.39 -24.29
CA TRP A 308 11.68 0.48 -24.90
C TRP A 308 12.19 -0.89 -25.37
N ARG A 309 11.70 -1.98 -24.76
CA ARG A 309 12.13 -3.36 -25.03
C ARG A 309 11.28 -4.05 -26.09
N GLN A 310 10.03 -3.65 -26.27
CA GLN A 310 9.11 -4.23 -27.25
C GLN A 310 8.73 -3.13 -28.25
N SER A 311 8.88 -3.40 -29.56
CA SER A 311 8.35 -2.50 -30.59
C SER A 311 6.86 -2.26 -30.33
N LYS A 312 6.40 -1.03 -30.55
CA LYS A 312 5.08 -0.40 -30.23
C LYS A 312 3.77 -1.17 -30.54
N ASP A 313 3.79 -2.47 -30.86
CA ASP A 313 2.67 -3.27 -31.37
C ASP A 313 2.00 -4.20 -30.32
N ASN A 314 2.04 -3.87 -29.03
CA ASN A 314 1.24 -4.60 -28.03
C ASN A 314 -0.17 -4.01 -27.93
N ASN A 315 -1.03 -4.43 -28.85
CA ASN A 315 -2.43 -4.02 -28.95
C ASN A 315 -3.35 -4.83 -28.01
N THR A 316 -2.91 -5.11 -26.77
CA THR A 316 -3.70 -5.84 -25.76
C THR A 316 -4.41 -4.86 -24.84
N ASP A 317 -5.72 -5.03 -24.69
CA ASP A 317 -6.52 -4.21 -23.77
C ASP A 317 -6.45 -4.80 -22.37
N ALA A 318 -6.05 -3.98 -21.40
CA ALA A 318 -5.86 -4.43 -20.02
C ALA A 318 -7.17 -4.88 -19.35
N TRP A 319 -8.33 -4.43 -19.85
CA TRP A 319 -9.66 -4.71 -19.29
C TRP A 319 -10.46 -5.76 -20.06
N PHE A 320 -10.07 -6.08 -21.30
CA PHE A 320 -10.79 -7.02 -22.19
C PHE A 320 -9.96 -8.25 -22.61
N ASP A 321 -8.82 -8.53 -21.96
CA ASP A 321 -8.17 -9.85 -22.03
C ASP A 321 -9.08 -10.91 -21.39
N GLU A 322 -9.93 -11.57 -22.19
CA GLU A 322 -10.82 -12.68 -21.79
C GLU A 322 -10.09 -14.01 -21.53
#